data_AF-A0A8J8FT27-F1
#
_entry.id   AF-A0A8J8FT27-F1
#
_cell.length_a   1.000
_cell.length_b   1.000
_cell.length_c   1.000
_cell.angle_alpha   90.00
_cell.angle_beta   90.00
_cell.angle_gamma   90.00
#
_symmetry.space_group_name_H-M   'P 1'
#
loop_
_entity.id
_entity.type
_entity.pdbx_description
1 polymer ?
#
loop_
_entity_poly.entity_id
_entity_poly.type
_entity_poly.pdbx_seq_one_letter_code
_entity_poly.pdbx_strand_id
1 'polypeptide(L)'
;RCPWGGRVLDAGAGCGSFSVPAAVLGRFTVTAVEPDPEHLAALIRNVRRNADVLEGEILPLGCRIEDFHAAVDEVLTDPPWGRRSGVDKAPNLNVLLCFLEECMDLVERRKGRLVTRCPPEFIEEVVEEAAGRGFLVDRIKRRHKAAVIVLRHEDNPNYHPSLEDALDAARGEPVILGEPVPPSPGEEGAPERVSVITGYRSGYHVWDVPWTSRIAAFVRGLRPPGSA
;
A
#
# COMPACT_ATOMS: atom_id res chain seq x y z
N ARG A 1 13.01 11.68 11.54
CA ARG A 1 13.13 11.27 10.11
C ARG A 1 12.29 10.00 9.93
N CYS A 2 11.39 9.96 8.94
CA CYS A 2 10.55 8.79 8.67
C CYS A 2 11.40 7.68 8.04
N PRO A 3 11.31 6.41 8.49
CA PRO A 3 12.09 5.28 7.94
C PRO A 3 11.62 4.79 6.56
N TRP A 4 10.73 5.52 5.89
CA TRP A 4 10.00 5.08 4.70
C TRP A 4 10.71 5.65 3.48
N GLY A 5 11.32 4.77 2.71
CA GLY A 5 11.96 5.04 1.43
C GLY A 5 11.83 3.80 0.55
N GLY A 6 12.01 3.97 -0.76
CA GLY A 6 11.77 2.90 -1.73
C GLY A 6 11.32 3.45 -3.08
N ARG A 7 11.11 2.53 -4.02
CA ARG A 7 10.61 2.82 -5.36
C ARG A 7 9.09 2.70 -5.37
N VAL A 8 8.42 3.79 -5.68
CA VAL A 8 6.96 3.87 -5.78
C VAL A 8 6.60 4.10 -7.23
N LEU A 9 5.58 3.41 -7.72
CA LEU A 9 4.92 3.69 -8.98
C LEU A 9 3.55 4.30 -8.70
N ASP A 10 3.28 5.47 -9.27
CA ASP A 10 1.93 6.02 -9.40
C ASP A 10 1.42 5.67 -10.80
N ALA A 11 0.63 4.59 -10.91
CA ALA A 11 0.17 4.02 -12.17
C ALA A 11 -1.15 4.66 -12.59
N GLY A 12 -1.09 5.50 -13.64
CA GLY A 12 -2.20 6.39 -14.01
C GLY A 12 -2.23 7.61 -13.09
N ALA A 13 -1.11 8.33 -13.02
CA ALA A 13 -0.86 9.34 -11.99
C ALA A 13 -1.81 10.55 -12.05
N GLY A 14 -2.48 10.78 -13.18
CA GLY A 14 -3.32 11.93 -13.43
C GLY A 14 -2.54 13.22 -13.18
N CYS A 15 -3.07 14.04 -12.27
CA CYS A 15 -2.43 15.30 -11.86
C CYS A 15 -1.46 15.15 -10.66
N GLY A 16 -1.14 13.93 -10.23
CA GLY A 16 -0.20 13.66 -9.14
C GLY A 16 -0.81 13.58 -7.73
N SER A 17 -2.07 13.13 -7.62
CA SER A 17 -2.77 13.02 -6.34
C SER A 17 -2.16 11.98 -5.40
N PHE A 18 -1.43 10.98 -5.90
CA PHE A 18 -0.59 10.11 -5.08
C PHE A 18 0.88 10.52 -5.12
N SER A 19 1.39 10.87 -6.30
CA SER A 19 2.80 11.22 -6.48
C SER A 19 3.30 12.30 -5.53
N VAL A 20 2.58 13.43 -5.46
CA VAL A 20 3.00 14.57 -4.62
C VAL A 20 2.94 14.21 -3.13
N PRO A 21 1.82 13.68 -2.58
CA PRO A 21 1.80 13.27 -1.18
C PRO A 21 2.84 12.21 -0.82
N ALA A 22 3.08 11.23 -1.69
CA ALA A 22 4.10 10.21 -1.43
C ALA A 22 5.48 10.84 -1.25
N ALA A 23 5.89 11.73 -2.16
CA ALA A 23 7.17 12.43 -2.09
C ALA A 23 7.24 13.45 -0.94
N VAL A 24 6.13 13.99 -0.45
CA VAL A 24 6.10 14.84 0.75
C VAL A 24 6.29 14.01 2.03
N LEU A 25 5.73 12.79 2.09
CA LEU A 25 5.71 11.97 3.31
C LEU A 25 7.05 11.27 3.62
N GLY A 26 7.91 11.09 2.62
CA GLY A 26 9.15 10.35 2.80
C GLY A 26 10.09 10.43 1.62
N ARG A 27 11.26 9.79 1.79
CA ARG A 27 12.33 9.78 0.79
C ARG A 27 12.09 8.66 -0.23
N PHE A 28 10.98 8.78 -0.95
CA PHE A 28 10.63 7.87 -2.03
C PHE A 28 11.14 8.40 -3.36
N THR A 29 11.48 7.48 -4.27
CA THR A 29 11.56 7.79 -5.69
C THR A 29 10.24 7.35 -6.31
N VAL A 30 9.40 8.32 -6.67
CA VAL A 30 8.10 8.08 -7.28
C VAL A 30 8.23 8.17 -8.79
N THR A 31 8.05 7.06 -9.49
CA THR A 31 7.82 7.08 -10.94
C THR A 31 6.33 7.27 -11.18
N ALA A 32 5.96 8.29 -11.94
CA ALA A 32 4.57 8.66 -12.15
C ALA A 32 4.23 8.50 -13.63
N VAL A 33 3.52 7.41 -13.97
CA VAL A 33 3.17 7.08 -15.35
C VAL A 33 1.81 7.68 -15.70
N GLU A 34 1.77 8.52 -16.72
CA GLU A 34 0.54 9.16 -17.19
C GLU A 34 0.56 9.29 -18.73
N PRO A 35 -0.28 8.53 -19.45
CA PRO A 35 -0.32 8.57 -20.91
C PRO A 35 -1.05 9.80 -21.46
N ASP A 36 -1.93 10.45 -20.69
CA ASP A 36 -2.63 11.64 -21.14
C ASP A 36 -1.72 12.89 -21.04
N PRO A 37 -1.47 13.60 -22.15
CA PRO A 37 -0.54 14.73 -22.15
C PRO A 37 -1.03 15.93 -21.33
N GLU A 38 -2.34 16.13 -21.18
CA GLU A 38 -2.89 17.23 -20.38
C GLU A 38 -2.72 16.96 -18.89
N HIS A 39 -3.02 15.73 -18.46
CA HIS A 39 -2.77 15.27 -17.10
C HIS A 39 -1.28 15.29 -16.76
N LEU A 40 -0.41 14.78 -17.65
CA LEU A 40 1.04 14.82 -17.47
C LEU A 40 1.56 16.26 -17.31
N ALA A 41 1.07 17.19 -18.13
CA ALA A 41 1.42 18.60 -18.01
C ALA A 41 0.96 19.18 -16.65
N ALA A 42 -0.23 18.79 -16.17
CA ALA A 42 -0.72 19.19 -14.86
C ALA A 42 0.11 18.60 -13.71
N LEU A 43 0.48 17.32 -13.80
CA LEU A 43 1.40 16.65 -12.87
C LEU A 43 2.73 17.40 -12.79
N ILE A 44 3.38 17.68 -13.93
CA ILE A 44 4.65 18.41 -13.97
C ILE A 44 4.52 19.79 -13.30
N ARG A 45 3.42 20.51 -13.56
CA ARG A 45 3.16 21.80 -12.89
C ARG A 45 2.99 21.63 -11.38
N ASN A 46 2.28 20.60 -10.92
CA ASN A 46 2.07 20.33 -9.50
C ASN A 46 3.38 19.94 -8.80
N VAL A 47 4.22 19.11 -9.42
CA VAL A 47 5.56 18.77 -8.90
C VAL A 47 6.39 20.05 -8.74
N ARG A 48 6.48 20.89 -9.78
CA ARG A 48 7.24 22.15 -9.72
C ARG A 48 6.73 23.11 -8.64
N ARG A 49 5.42 23.20 -8.45
CA ARG A 49 4.80 24.09 -7.45
C ARG A 49 5.02 23.64 -6.01
N ASN A 50 5.33 22.37 -5.77
CA ASN A 50 5.53 21.81 -4.44
C ASN A 50 6.99 21.39 -4.20
N ALA A 51 7.93 21.79 -5.06
CA ALA A 51 9.31 21.32 -5.04
C ALA A 51 10.05 21.62 -3.72
N ASP A 52 9.64 22.67 -3.01
CA ASP A 52 10.20 23.11 -1.73
C ASP A 52 9.78 22.22 -0.55
N VAL A 53 8.70 21.45 -0.69
CA VAL A 53 8.17 20.58 0.38
C VAL A 53 8.35 19.08 0.09
N LEU A 54 8.99 18.72 -1.02
CA LEU A 54 9.25 17.31 -1.33
C LEU A 54 10.44 16.79 -0.51
N GLU A 55 10.22 15.70 0.20
CA GLU A 55 11.29 14.92 0.86
C GLU A 55 11.90 13.87 -0.08
N GLY A 56 11.15 13.46 -1.12
CA GLY A 56 11.54 12.51 -2.15
C GLY A 56 11.60 13.12 -3.56
N GLU A 57 11.78 12.25 -4.56
CA GLU A 57 11.83 12.61 -5.98
C GLU A 57 10.57 12.11 -6.71
N ILE A 58 10.11 12.88 -7.69
CA ILE A 58 9.02 12.47 -8.60
C ILE A 58 9.57 12.52 -10.03
N LEU A 59 9.40 11.41 -10.76
CA LEU A 59 9.81 11.21 -12.15
C LEU A 59 8.55 11.04 -13.02
N PRO A 60 8.00 12.12 -13.61
CA PRO A 60 6.85 12.03 -14.51
C PRO A 60 7.24 11.39 -15.83
N LEU A 61 6.52 10.34 -16.25
CA LEU A 61 6.72 9.62 -17.50
C LEU A 61 5.44 9.64 -18.34
N GLY A 62 5.55 10.17 -19.56
CA GLY A 62 4.48 10.16 -20.55
C GLY A 62 4.43 8.87 -21.35
N CYS A 63 4.10 7.76 -20.69
CA CYS A 63 3.96 6.45 -21.32
C CYS A 63 2.70 5.74 -20.81
N ARG A 64 2.36 4.61 -21.44
CA ARG A 64 1.31 3.75 -20.90
C ARG A 64 1.90 2.83 -19.82
N ILE A 65 1.04 2.21 -19.03
CA ILE A 65 1.48 1.31 -17.95
C ILE A 65 2.14 0.05 -18.53
N GLU A 66 1.65 -0.43 -19.67
CA GLU A 66 2.14 -1.62 -20.35
C GLU A 66 3.59 -1.44 -20.89
N ASP A 67 4.04 -0.19 -21.05
CA ASP A 67 5.40 0.15 -21.50
C ASP A 67 6.40 0.25 -20.34
N PHE A 68 5.94 0.15 -19.09
CA PHE A 68 6.79 0.22 -17.91
C PHE A 68 7.16 -1.20 -17.45
N HIS A 69 8.46 -1.51 -17.33
CA HIS A 69 8.94 -2.89 -17.15
C HIS A 69 9.81 -3.11 -15.91
N ALA A 70 9.67 -2.25 -14.89
CA ALA A 70 10.46 -2.36 -13.67
C ALA A 70 9.59 -2.72 -12.47
N ALA A 71 9.94 -3.81 -11.77
CA ALA A 71 9.32 -4.12 -10.49
C ALA A 71 9.66 -3.04 -9.44
N VAL A 72 8.67 -2.62 -8.66
CA VAL A 72 8.76 -1.57 -7.64
C VAL A 72 8.30 -2.05 -6.27
N ASP A 73 8.66 -1.32 -5.22
CA ASP A 73 8.30 -1.66 -3.85
C ASP A 73 6.81 -1.36 -3.59
N GLU A 74 6.25 -0.31 -4.19
CA GLU A 74 4.83 0.00 -4.04
C GLU A 74 4.23 0.48 -5.36
N VAL A 75 3.06 -0.05 -5.71
CA VAL A 75 2.22 0.47 -6.79
C VAL A 75 1.01 1.15 -6.17
N LEU A 76 0.78 2.42 -6.52
CA LEU A 76 -0.37 3.22 -6.14
C LEU A 76 -1.19 3.50 -7.38
N THR A 77 -2.52 3.34 -7.32
CA THR A 77 -3.35 3.61 -8.48
C THR A 77 -4.80 3.98 -8.11
N ASP A 78 -5.35 4.94 -8.85
CA ASP A 78 -6.78 5.18 -9.00
C ASP A 78 -7.13 4.85 -10.47
N PRO A 79 -7.27 3.56 -10.79
CA PRO A 79 -7.31 3.07 -12.16
C PRO A 79 -8.50 3.67 -12.92
N PRO A 80 -8.46 3.70 -14.26
CA PRO A 80 -9.61 4.11 -15.04
C PRO A 80 -10.79 3.16 -14.78
N TRP A 81 -11.89 3.67 -14.21
CA TRP A 81 -13.09 2.85 -13.97
C TRP A 81 -13.99 2.72 -15.21
N GLY A 82 -13.52 3.11 -16.41
CA GLY A 82 -14.34 3.14 -17.62
C GLY A 82 -15.50 4.16 -17.59
N ARG A 83 -15.51 5.10 -16.63
CA ARG A 83 -16.50 6.19 -16.60
C ARG A 83 -16.02 7.36 -17.46
N ARG A 84 -16.70 7.61 -18.57
CA ARG A 84 -16.60 8.90 -19.28
C ARG A 84 -17.74 9.81 -18.81
N SER A 85 -17.39 11.00 -18.29
CA SER A 85 -18.39 12.01 -17.96
C SER A 85 -19.29 12.27 -19.17
N GLY A 86 -20.60 12.02 -19.02
CA GLY A 86 -21.60 12.24 -20.06
C GLY A 86 -21.84 11.10 -21.06
N VAL A 87 -21.12 9.97 -20.98
CA VAL A 87 -21.28 8.84 -21.92
C VAL A 87 -21.76 7.58 -21.19
N ASP A 88 -21.01 7.13 -20.18
CA ASP A 88 -21.33 5.92 -19.42
C ASP A 88 -21.55 6.24 -17.95
N LYS A 89 -22.70 5.84 -17.42
CA LYS A 89 -23.06 6.08 -16.00
C LYS A 89 -22.48 5.03 -15.06
N ALA A 90 -22.15 3.85 -15.56
CA ALA A 90 -21.66 2.72 -14.79
C ALA A 90 -20.15 2.50 -15.02
N PRO A 91 -19.39 2.10 -13.98
CA PRO A 91 -18.02 1.70 -14.17
C PRO A 91 -17.91 0.37 -14.94
N ASN A 92 -16.81 0.19 -15.67
CA ASN A 92 -16.53 -1.02 -16.46
C ASN A 92 -15.51 -1.89 -15.71
N LEU A 93 -15.96 -3.07 -15.26
CA LEU A 93 -15.13 -4.02 -14.52
C LEU A 93 -13.92 -4.50 -15.35
N ASN A 94 -14.11 -4.84 -16.63
CA ASN A 94 -13.03 -5.38 -17.46
C ASN A 94 -11.90 -4.35 -17.64
N VAL A 95 -12.24 -3.08 -17.85
CA VAL A 95 -11.23 -2.01 -17.95
C VAL A 95 -10.44 -1.87 -16.66
N LEU A 96 -11.11 -1.98 -15.51
CA LEU A 96 -10.48 -1.96 -14.19
C LEU A 96 -9.54 -3.15 -14.01
N LEU A 97 -10.00 -4.38 -14.29
CA LEU A 97 -9.23 -5.60 -14.07
C LEU A 97 -8.00 -5.66 -14.97
N CYS A 98 -8.14 -5.39 -16.27
CA CYS A 98 -6.99 -5.38 -17.19
C CYS A 98 -5.91 -4.37 -16.75
N PHE A 99 -6.29 -3.19 -16.27
CA PHE A 99 -5.32 -2.22 -15.76
C PHE A 99 -4.63 -2.72 -14.48
N LEU A 100 -5.37 -3.39 -13.59
CA LEU A 100 -4.82 -3.92 -12.35
C LEU A 100 -3.91 -5.12 -12.58
N GLU A 101 -4.16 -5.94 -13.60
CA GLU A 101 -3.26 -7.02 -14.01
C GLU A 101 -1.86 -6.49 -14.33
N GLU A 102 -1.77 -5.45 -15.16
CA GLU A 102 -0.51 -4.78 -15.47
C GLU A 102 0.15 -4.22 -14.21
N CYS A 103 -0.63 -3.61 -13.31
CA CYS A 103 -0.09 -3.11 -12.03
C CYS A 103 0.45 -4.23 -11.14
N MET A 104 -0.21 -5.39 -11.11
CA MET A 104 0.19 -6.54 -10.30
C MET A 104 1.54 -7.11 -10.77
N ASP A 105 1.82 -7.11 -12.07
CA ASP A 105 3.10 -7.54 -12.64
C ASP A 105 4.29 -6.66 -12.23
N LEU A 106 4.01 -5.44 -11.82
CA LEU A 106 5.01 -4.45 -11.44
C LEU A 106 5.29 -4.44 -9.93
N VAL A 107 4.56 -5.21 -9.14
CA VAL A 107 4.82 -5.31 -7.69
C VAL A 107 5.97 -6.28 -7.42
N GLU A 108 6.97 -5.82 -6.68
CA GLU A 108 8.02 -6.68 -6.16
C GLU A 108 7.44 -7.77 -5.24
N ARG A 109 7.43 -9.02 -5.69
CA ARG A 109 6.70 -10.13 -5.03
C ARG A 109 7.04 -10.30 -3.54
N ARG A 110 8.32 -10.18 -3.18
CA ARG A 110 8.75 -10.52 -1.80
C ARG A 110 8.45 -9.46 -0.76
N LYS A 111 8.20 -8.21 -1.14
CA LYS A 111 8.06 -7.13 -0.14
C LYS A 111 7.07 -6.04 -0.54
N GLY A 112 6.71 -6.02 -1.81
CA GLY A 112 5.91 -4.96 -2.37
C GLY A 112 4.44 -5.07 -2.02
N ARG A 113 3.72 -4.01 -2.37
CA ARG A 113 2.26 -3.94 -2.25
C ARG A 113 1.65 -3.17 -3.41
N LEU A 114 0.43 -3.56 -3.75
CA LEU A 114 -0.46 -2.78 -4.60
C LEU A 114 -1.49 -2.09 -3.71
N VAL A 115 -1.62 -0.78 -3.84
CA VAL A 115 -2.68 0.03 -3.24
C VAL A 115 -3.54 0.58 -4.35
N THR A 116 -4.74 0.02 -4.48
CA THR A 116 -5.65 0.37 -5.57
C THR A 116 -6.96 0.94 -5.04
N ARG A 117 -7.54 1.87 -5.79
CA ARG A 117 -8.93 2.30 -5.61
C ARG A 117 -9.83 1.56 -6.58
N CYS A 118 -11.02 1.19 -6.11
CA CYS A 118 -12.04 0.61 -6.98
C CYS A 118 -13.45 1.09 -6.58
N PRO A 119 -14.44 0.98 -7.48
CA PRO A 119 -15.84 1.09 -7.11
C PRO A 119 -16.19 0.08 -6.00
N PRO A 120 -16.98 0.45 -4.96
CA PRO A 120 -17.34 -0.47 -3.88
C PRO A 120 -18.05 -1.74 -4.32
N GLU A 121 -18.77 -1.67 -5.45
CA GLU A 121 -19.46 -2.80 -6.07
C GLU A 121 -18.52 -3.84 -6.68
N PHE A 122 -17.25 -3.49 -6.95
CA PHE A 122 -16.28 -4.38 -7.61
C PHE A 122 -15.21 -4.93 -6.65
N ILE A 123 -15.41 -4.80 -5.34
CA ILE A 123 -14.41 -5.25 -4.37
C ILE A 123 -14.19 -6.77 -4.47
N GLU A 124 -15.25 -7.55 -4.67
CA GLU A 124 -15.16 -9.00 -4.65
C GLU A 124 -14.42 -9.51 -5.89
N GLU A 125 -14.75 -8.97 -7.05
CA GLU A 125 -14.13 -9.29 -8.33
C GLU A 125 -12.66 -8.87 -8.38
N VAL A 126 -12.31 -7.69 -7.86
CA VAL A 126 -10.91 -7.26 -7.75
C VAL A 126 -10.11 -8.19 -6.82
N VAL A 127 -10.71 -8.65 -5.72
CA VAL A 127 -10.06 -9.55 -4.78
C VAL A 127 -9.89 -10.95 -5.38
N GLU A 128 -10.90 -11.44 -6.10
CA GLU A 128 -10.85 -12.74 -6.79
C GLU A 128 -9.79 -12.76 -7.89
N GLU A 129 -9.76 -11.72 -8.74
CA GLU A 129 -8.74 -11.57 -9.78
C GLU A 129 -7.34 -11.52 -9.17
N ALA A 130 -7.15 -10.70 -8.13
CA ALA A 130 -5.89 -10.61 -7.41
C ALA A 130 -5.46 -11.97 -6.80
N ALA A 131 -6.38 -12.71 -6.19
CA ALA A 131 -6.11 -14.03 -5.63
C ALA A 131 -5.69 -15.03 -6.71
N GLY A 132 -6.31 -15.01 -7.90
CA GLY A 132 -5.90 -15.81 -9.06
C GLY A 132 -4.45 -15.55 -9.49
N ARG A 133 -3.87 -14.42 -9.09
CA ARG A 133 -2.49 -14.01 -9.37
C ARG A 133 -1.53 -14.14 -8.18
N GLY A 134 -1.96 -14.79 -7.09
CA GLY A 134 -1.13 -14.96 -5.88
C GLY A 134 -1.08 -13.72 -4.99
N PHE A 135 -2.03 -12.78 -5.15
CA PHE A 135 -2.16 -11.65 -4.24
C PHE A 135 -3.17 -11.92 -3.13
N LEU A 136 -2.81 -11.48 -1.94
CA LEU A 136 -3.56 -11.60 -0.71
C LEU A 136 -4.03 -10.21 -0.27
N VAL A 137 -5.23 -10.18 0.32
CA VAL A 137 -5.79 -8.95 0.86
C VAL A 137 -5.16 -8.65 2.22
N ASP A 138 -4.39 -7.56 2.28
CA ASP A 138 -3.91 -6.94 3.52
C ASP A 138 -5.06 -6.11 4.11
N ARG A 139 -5.58 -5.12 3.39
CA ARG A 139 -6.58 -4.19 3.94
C ARG A 139 -7.64 -3.77 2.93
N ILE A 140 -8.87 -3.62 3.41
CA ILE A 140 -9.96 -2.98 2.66
C ILE A 140 -10.52 -1.83 3.47
N LYS A 141 -10.58 -0.64 2.86
CA LYS A 141 -11.23 0.55 3.45
C LYS A 141 -12.37 0.99 2.55
N ARG A 142 -13.60 0.70 2.97
CA ARG A 142 -14.81 1.11 2.24
C ARG A 142 -15.14 2.59 2.50
N ARG A 143 -15.54 3.30 1.44
CA ARG A 143 -16.15 4.64 1.47
C ARG A 143 -17.37 4.64 0.55
N HIS A 144 -18.21 5.66 0.70
CA HIS A 144 -19.47 5.76 -0.06
C HIS A 144 -19.28 5.72 -1.59
N LYS A 145 -18.17 6.27 -2.11
CA LYS A 145 -17.95 6.40 -3.57
C LYS A 145 -16.79 5.56 -4.12
N ALA A 146 -16.01 4.93 -3.25
CA ALA A 146 -14.82 4.16 -3.61
C ALA A 146 -14.43 3.24 -2.45
N ALA A 147 -13.72 2.17 -2.74
CA ALA A 147 -12.95 1.43 -1.76
C ALA A 147 -11.45 1.61 -2.05
N VAL A 148 -10.64 1.49 -1.01
CA VAL A 148 -9.18 1.32 -1.14
C VAL A 148 -8.86 -0.10 -0.72
N ILE A 149 -8.15 -0.81 -1.58
CA ILE A 149 -7.69 -2.19 -1.35
C ILE A 149 -6.17 -2.17 -1.31
N VAL A 150 -5.60 -2.80 -0.29
CA VAL A 150 -4.16 -3.05 -0.16
C VAL A 150 -3.95 -4.53 -0.35
N LEU A 151 -3.13 -4.87 -1.35
CA LEU A 151 -2.81 -6.23 -1.78
C LEU A 151 -1.32 -6.47 -1.64
N ARG A 152 -0.94 -7.70 -1.30
CA ARG A 152 0.45 -8.16 -1.24
C ARG A 152 0.57 -9.53 -1.87
N HIS A 153 1.70 -9.83 -2.46
CA HIS A 153 1.92 -11.16 -3.01
C HIS A 153 2.16 -12.20 -1.88
N GLU A 154 1.70 -13.43 -2.06
CA GLU A 154 1.84 -14.54 -1.08
C GLU A 154 3.30 -14.93 -0.79
N ASP A 155 4.20 -14.79 -1.78
CA ASP A 155 5.66 -14.90 -1.62
C ASP A 155 6.29 -13.89 -0.63
N ASN A 156 5.51 -12.99 -0.02
CA ASN A 156 6.01 -12.10 1.02
C ASN A 156 6.43 -12.93 2.25
N PRO A 157 7.72 -12.91 2.64
CA PRO A 157 8.23 -13.78 3.70
C PRO A 157 7.71 -13.41 5.09
N ASN A 158 7.04 -12.26 5.21
CA ASN A 158 6.41 -11.83 6.44
C ASN A 158 4.94 -12.26 6.52
N TYR A 159 4.39 -12.92 5.50
CA TYR A 159 3.02 -13.43 5.51
C TYR A 159 2.98 -14.87 6.00
N HIS A 160 1.98 -15.18 6.83
CA HIS A 160 1.76 -16.48 7.42
C HIS A 160 0.27 -16.82 7.39
N PRO A 161 -0.12 -18.04 6.95
CA PRO A 161 -1.53 -18.38 6.75
C PRO A 161 -2.28 -18.61 8.08
N SER A 162 -1.55 -18.88 9.16
CA SER A 162 -2.11 -19.07 10.50
C SER A 162 -1.37 -18.24 11.56
N LEU A 163 -2.01 -18.05 12.72
CA LEU A 163 -1.37 -17.39 13.85
C LEU A 163 -0.21 -18.22 14.40
N GLU A 164 -0.34 -19.55 14.37
CA GLU A 164 0.72 -20.48 14.79
C GLU A 164 1.97 -20.30 13.93
N ASP A 165 1.82 -20.31 12.60
CA ASP A 165 2.95 -20.06 11.68
C ASP A 165 3.57 -18.67 11.88
N ALA A 166 2.76 -17.67 12.21
CA ALA A 166 3.23 -16.31 12.48
C ALA A 166 4.02 -16.22 13.78
N LEU A 167 3.59 -16.95 14.82
CA LEU A 167 4.29 -17.04 16.10
C LEU A 167 5.61 -17.80 15.93
N ASP A 168 5.62 -18.88 15.17
CA ASP A 168 6.83 -19.67 14.87
C ASP A 168 7.86 -18.87 14.06
N ALA A 169 7.39 -17.95 13.22
CA ALA A 169 8.25 -17.06 12.44
C ALA A 169 8.76 -15.84 13.21
N ALA A 170 8.21 -15.54 14.39
CA ALA A 170 8.60 -14.39 15.20
C ALA A 170 10.07 -14.49 15.64
N ARG A 171 10.86 -13.45 15.36
CA ARG A 171 12.29 -13.38 15.73
C ARG A 171 12.56 -12.53 16.97
N GLY A 172 11.56 -11.82 17.47
CA GLY A 172 11.59 -11.06 18.72
C GLY A 172 10.41 -11.46 19.61
N GLU A 173 10.18 -10.70 20.68
CA GLU A 173 9.02 -10.93 21.55
C GLU A 173 7.73 -10.73 20.73
N PRO A 174 6.84 -11.74 20.62
CA PRO A 174 5.62 -11.62 19.84
C PRO A 174 4.69 -10.58 20.43
N VAL A 175 4.20 -9.66 19.59
CA VAL A 175 3.22 -8.64 19.99
C VAL A 175 2.06 -8.67 19.01
N ILE A 176 0.97 -9.34 19.40
CA ILE A 176 -0.25 -9.41 18.60
C ILE A 176 -1.01 -8.09 18.75
N LEU A 177 -1.31 -7.43 17.63
CA LEU A 177 -2.06 -6.17 17.67
C LEU A 177 -3.46 -6.37 18.27
N GLY A 178 -3.76 -5.61 19.32
CA GLY A 178 -5.02 -5.71 20.07
C GLY A 178 -4.90 -6.45 21.40
N GLU A 179 -3.77 -7.12 21.66
CA GLU A 179 -3.50 -7.84 22.90
C GLU A 179 -2.69 -7.01 23.91
N PRO A 180 -2.51 -7.48 25.16
CA PRO A 180 -1.63 -6.85 26.12
C PRO A 180 -0.22 -6.63 25.55
N VAL A 181 0.32 -5.44 25.80
CA VAL A 181 1.59 -4.98 25.21
C VAL A 181 2.70 -5.13 26.27
N PRO A 182 3.92 -5.56 25.89
CA PRO A 182 5.06 -5.64 26.81
C PRO A 182 5.40 -4.28 27.46
N PRO A 183 6.25 -4.29 28.52
CA PRO A 183 6.75 -3.08 29.16
C PRO A 183 7.32 -2.07 28.16
N SER A 184 7.16 -0.78 28.45
CA SER A 184 7.67 0.29 27.58
C SER A 184 9.19 0.20 27.47
N PRO A 185 9.78 0.63 26.34
CA PRO A 185 11.23 0.68 26.20
C PRO A 185 11.89 1.47 27.34
N GLY A 186 12.88 0.86 27.99
CA GLY A 186 13.57 1.42 29.15
C GLY A 186 12.97 1.04 30.50
N GLU A 187 11.83 0.34 30.52
CA GLU A 187 11.30 -0.31 31.72
C GLU A 187 11.97 -1.68 31.93
N GLU A 188 12.03 -2.13 33.18
CA GLU A 188 12.55 -3.47 33.51
C GLU A 188 11.72 -4.56 32.81
N GLY A 189 12.41 -5.49 32.15
CA GLY A 189 11.76 -6.55 31.36
C GLY A 189 11.27 -6.13 29.97
N ALA A 190 11.56 -4.90 29.52
CA ALA A 190 11.26 -4.50 28.15
C ALA A 190 12.15 -5.25 27.15
N PRO A 191 11.60 -5.86 26.08
CA PRO A 191 12.41 -6.52 25.06
C PRO A 191 13.19 -5.49 24.23
N GLU A 192 14.32 -5.88 23.66
CA GLU A 192 15.06 -5.01 22.72
C GLU A 192 14.39 -4.97 21.34
N ARG A 193 13.71 -6.06 20.97
CA ARG A 193 13.04 -6.26 19.68
C ARG A 193 11.72 -6.96 19.88
N VAL A 194 10.75 -6.61 19.04
CA VAL A 194 9.44 -7.26 19.00
C VAL A 194 9.15 -7.74 17.59
N SER A 195 8.35 -8.80 17.50
CA SER A 195 7.71 -9.24 16.26
C SER A 195 6.24 -8.80 16.33
N VAL A 196 5.91 -7.70 15.66
CA VAL A 196 4.53 -7.20 15.64
C VAL A 196 3.72 -8.07 14.70
N ILE A 197 2.74 -8.78 15.25
CA ILE A 197 1.85 -9.69 14.52
C ILE A 197 0.54 -8.97 14.24
N THR A 198 0.21 -8.80 12.96
CA THR A 198 -1.03 -8.15 12.51
C THR A 198 -1.92 -9.18 11.83
N GLY A 199 -3.13 -9.38 12.35
CA GLY A 199 -4.15 -10.21 11.72
C GLY A 199 -4.88 -9.50 10.58
N TYR A 200 -5.11 -10.23 9.50
CA TYR A 200 -5.81 -9.80 8.30
C TYR A 200 -6.86 -10.83 7.86
N ARG A 201 -7.66 -10.49 6.85
CA ARG A 201 -8.68 -11.42 6.33
C ARG A 201 -8.05 -12.68 5.71
N SER A 202 -6.88 -12.53 5.12
CA SER A 202 -6.17 -13.62 4.42
C SER A 202 -5.25 -14.43 5.32
N GLY A 203 -4.73 -13.85 6.41
CA GLY A 203 -3.77 -14.49 7.30
C GLY A 203 -3.14 -13.47 8.25
N TYR A 204 -1.86 -13.65 8.58
CA TYR A 204 -1.13 -12.84 9.53
C TYR A 204 0.15 -12.28 8.89
N HIS A 205 0.54 -11.04 9.26
CA HIS A 205 1.88 -10.56 8.97
C HIS A 205 2.72 -10.37 10.22
N VAL A 206 4.01 -10.70 10.10
CA VAL A 206 5.02 -10.54 11.14
C VAL A 206 5.99 -9.42 10.76
N TRP A 207 6.18 -8.46 11.66
CA TRP A 207 7.13 -7.35 11.47
C TRP A 207 8.17 -7.35 12.58
N ASP A 208 9.41 -7.72 12.25
CA ASP A 208 10.53 -7.69 13.20
C ASP A 208 11.12 -6.28 13.30
N VAL A 209 10.85 -5.61 14.42
CA VAL A 209 11.25 -4.22 14.62
C VAL A 209 11.96 -4.00 15.97
N PRO A 210 12.88 -3.02 16.06
CA PRO A 210 13.39 -2.59 17.35
C PRO A 210 12.26 -2.07 18.24
N TRP A 211 12.28 -2.43 19.53
CA TRP A 211 11.28 -1.98 20.49
C TRP A 211 11.59 -0.55 20.95
N THR A 212 11.11 0.41 20.16
CA THR A 212 11.28 1.85 20.45
C THR A 212 9.99 2.45 20.99
N SER A 213 10.09 3.62 21.64
CA SER A 213 8.93 4.31 22.21
C SER A 213 7.86 4.60 21.16
N ARG A 214 8.27 4.80 19.90
CA ARG A 214 7.38 4.99 18.76
C ARG A 214 6.62 3.72 18.38
N ILE A 215 7.29 2.57 18.37
CA ILE A 215 6.63 1.27 18.10
C ILE A 215 5.67 0.94 19.25
N ALA A 216 6.09 1.15 20.51
CA ALA A 216 5.22 0.96 21.66
C ALA A 216 3.95 1.83 21.60
N ALA A 217 4.10 3.11 21.24
CA ALA A 217 2.96 4.01 21.02
C ALA A 217 2.06 3.55 19.87
N PHE A 218 2.65 3.11 18.75
CA PHE A 218 1.90 2.57 17.61
C PHE A 218 1.05 1.35 17.98
N VAL A 219 1.65 0.36 18.65
CA VAL A 219 0.94 -0.85 19.08
C VAL A 219 -0.20 -0.51 20.04
N ARG A 220 0.06 0.37 21.03
CA ARG A 220 -0.96 0.79 22.01
C ARG A 220 -2.09 1.61 21.38
N GLY A 221 -1.78 2.44 20.39
CA GLY A 221 -2.74 3.30 19.69
C GLY A 221 -3.70 2.56 18.76
N LEU A 222 -3.46 1.28 18.48
CA LEU A 222 -4.32 0.43 17.65
C LEU A 222 -5.30 -0.43 18.45
N ARG A 223 -5.44 -0.20 19.75
CA ARG A 223 -6.50 -0.85 20.54
C ARG A 223 -7.88 -0.53 19.92
N PRO A 224 -8.78 -1.52 19.81
CA PRO A 224 -10.13 -1.26 19.35
C PRO A 224 -10.77 -0.20 20.26
N PRO A 225 -11.58 0.73 19.72
CA PRO A 225 -12.26 1.73 20.53
C PRO A 225 -13.16 1.00 21.55
N GLY A 226 -12.81 1.05 22.83
CA GLY A 226 -13.60 0.46 23.92
C GLY A 226 -12.85 -0.29 25.02
N SER A 227 -11.52 -0.46 24.93
CA SER A 227 -10.72 -1.11 25.98
C SER A 227 -9.87 -0.10 26.76
N ALA A 228 -10.51 0.63 27.67
CA ALA A 228 -9.88 1.37 28.76
C ALA A 228 -10.63 1.05 30.07
#